data_AF-A0A536PPY6-F1
#
_entry.id   AF-A0A536PPY6-F1
#
_cell.length_a   1.000
_cell.length_b   1.000
_cell.length_c   1.000
_cell.angle_alpha   90.00
_cell.angle_beta   90.00
_cell.angle_gamma   90.00
#
_symmetry.space_group_name_H-M   'P 1'
#
loop_
_entity.id
_entity.type
_entity.pdbx_description
1 polymer ?
#
loop_
_entity_poly.entity_id
_entity_poly.type
_entity_poly.pdbx_seq_one_letter_code
_entity_poly.pdbx_strand_id
1 'polypeptide(L)'
;MLHPRRASSFWPSDHVSGPAVEMASSTRAVTDQGDRSLAAIKCAAVGRSLDELLGDHPEPEMAVRVDQLRRAIGLSVQDTDRLEAEGYLDPVYVEGKDFVVAGKQAERLITLVQDARKVGSRFPPARPAIDDAPRNAFLASGAERSRAAELLEPFRYSALHRVWPRLVELAAPALRLRAVRPARSSRTRLGGVPDLPQGVAWPQRGESPLSFIAQVDLSRVSQAWPSSPLPATGLLSFFYDATRRPWGFSPGDRGGWAVYHFDQKLVRPAEPPDDLPEEARFRPLATELFGELKLPAAESKEVEDLDLRLKEQTAYWALLGDIEAAQKDDGQPVHRLLGHPDPVQGDMEAQSQLVTNGMGADSDGWDRDRERRLLKEKGVWRMLLQVDSDERTDMQWGDAGRIYYWIRQADFAARRWNESWLHLQCF
;
A
#
# COMPACT_ATOMS: atom_id res chain seq x y z
N MET A 1 15.95 -30.55 27.32
CA MET A 1 16.45 -29.72 28.44
C MET A 1 16.85 -28.37 27.87
N LEU A 2 16.40 -27.30 28.54
CA LEU A 2 16.87 -25.91 28.48
C LEU A 2 16.42 -24.98 27.32
N HIS A 3 15.28 -24.33 27.59
CA HIS A 3 14.88 -22.91 27.44
C HIS A 3 15.11 -22.03 26.17
N PRO A 4 14.11 -21.17 25.83
CA PRO A 4 14.12 -20.27 24.67
C PRO A 4 14.75 -18.89 24.98
N ARG A 5 15.21 -18.17 23.95
CA ARG A 5 15.51 -16.73 24.02
C ARG A 5 14.46 -15.92 23.26
N ARG A 6 14.06 -14.80 23.88
CA ARG A 6 13.04 -13.83 23.50
C ARG A 6 13.37 -13.04 22.23
N ALA A 7 12.31 -12.48 21.64
CA ALA A 7 12.27 -11.57 20.51
C ALA A 7 13.20 -10.34 20.61
N SER A 8 13.82 -9.99 19.49
CA SER A 8 13.83 -8.65 18.86
C SER A 8 14.85 -8.62 17.72
N SER A 9 14.43 -8.24 16.50
CA SER A 9 15.14 -7.29 15.61
C SER A 9 14.62 -7.39 14.17
N PHE A 10 14.17 -6.25 13.66
CA PHE A 10 14.08 -5.95 12.23
C PHE A 10 15.51 -5.98 11.64
N TRP A 11 15.67 -6.67 10.50
CA TRP A 11 16.86 -6.84 9.64
C TRP A 11 17.91 -7.91 10.02
N PRO A 12 18.42 -8.69 9.04
CA PRO A 12 19.38 -9.78 9.24
C PRO A 12 20.83 -9.26 9.21
N SER A 13 21.69 -9.82 10.08
CA SER A 13 23.13 -9.57 10.08
C SER A 13 23.90 -10.78 9.54
N ASP A 14 24.69 -10.57 8.50
CA ASP A 14 25.67 -11.53 7.95
C ASP A 14 26.95 -11.61 8.79
N HIS A 15 27.60 -12.79 8.79
CA HIS A 15 29.05 -12.91 8.98
C HIS A 15 29.65 -13.86 7.95
N VAL A 16 30.72 -13.38 7.30
CA VAL A 16 31.53 -14.01 6.25
C VAL A 16 32.57 -14.98 6.83
N SER A 17 32.77 -16.14 6.19
CA SER A 17 34.08 -16.78 5.82
C SER A 17 33.86 -18.17 5.16
N GLY A 18 34.29 -18.37 3.90
CA GLY A 18 34.11 -19.61 3.10
C GLY A 18 35.21 -20.68 3.29
N PRO A 19 35.48 -21.61 2.33
CA PRO A 19 34.65 -22.14 1.22
C PRO A 19 34.49 -23.69 1.25
N ALA A 20 33.43 -24.25 0.62
CA ALA A 20 33.44 -25.48 -0.20
C ALA A 20 32.02 -25.92 -0.62
N VAL A 21 31.85 -25.99 -1.93
CA VAL A 21 30.93 -26.74 -2.82
C VAL A 21 30.15 -27.92 -2.21
N GLU A 22 28.82 -27.96 -2.40
CA GLU A 22 28.10 -28.99 -3.18
C GLU A 22 26.59 -28.70 -3.31
N MET A 23 26.04 -29.00 -4.49
CA MET A 23 24.65 -28.81 -4.89
C MET A 23 23.71 -29.83 -4.24
N ALA A 24 22.49 -29.44 -3.88
CA ALA A 24 21.29 -30.24 -4.15
C ALA A 24 20.00 -29.44 -3.96
N SER A 25 19.10 -29.65 -4.92
CA SER A 25 17.68 -29.28 -5.00
C SER A 25 16.86 -29.45 -3.72
N SER A 26 15.90 -28.55 -3.46
CA SER A 26 14.50 -28.95 -3.21
C SER A 26 13.52 -27.76 -3.22
N THR A 27 12.51 -27.92 -4.07
CA THR A 27 11.09 -27.63 -3.82
C THR A 27 10.71 -26.27 -3.23
N ARG A 28 10.21 -25.38 -4.09
CA ARG A 28 9.40 -24.20 -3.76
C ARG A 28 8.25 -24.59 -2.82
N ALA A 29 8.31 -24.10 -1.59
CA ALA A 29 7.15 -23.99 -0.71
C ALA A 29 6.53 -22.60 -0.91
N VAL A 30 5.25 -22.60 -1.25
CA VAL A 30 4.37 -21.43 -1.33
C VAL A 30 4.26 -20.81 0.08
N THR A 31 4.30 -19.48 0.14
CA THR A 31 4.46 -18.66 1.34
C THR A 31 3.22 -18.65 2.25
N ASP A 32 3.41 -19.06 3.52
CA ASP A 32 2.46 -19.12 4.65
C ASP A 32 2.60 -17.87 5.57
N GLN A 33 3.03 -16.73 5.00
CA GLN A 33 3.48 -15.57 5.80
C GLN A 33 2.33 -14.65 6.23
N GLY A 34 1.25 -14.55 5.45
CA GLY A 34 0.10 -13.67 5.73
C GLY A 34 -0.82 -14.19 6.85
N ASP A 35 -1.11 -15.48 6.85
CA ASP A 35 -2.03 -16.10 7.82
C ASP A 35 -1.43 -16.18 9.24
N ARG A 36 -0.11 -16.33 9.33
CA ARG A 36 0.62 -16.27 10.61
C ARG A 36 0.66 -14.88 11.22
N SER A 37 0.68 -13.82 10.40
CA SER A 37 0.62 -12.44 10.88
C SER A 37 -0.72 -12.14 11.55
N LEU A 38 -1.84 -12.57 10.97
CA LEU A 38 -3.17 -12.31 11.55
C LEU A 38 -3.38 -13.03 12.89
N ALA A 39 -2.94 -14.28 12.98
CA ALA A 39 -2.97 -15.07 14.22
C ALA A 39 -2.02 -14.50 15.29
N ALA A 40 -0.83 -14.03 14.90
CA ALA A 40 0.13 -13.40 15.80
C ALA A 40 -0.36 -12.02 16.30
N ILE A 41 -1.02 -11.24 15.44
CA ILE A 41 -1.66 -9.96 15.78
C ILE A 41 -2.80 -10.20 16.80
N LYS A 42 -3.63 -11.23 16.60
CA LYS A 42 -4.69 -11.63 17.55
C LYS A 42 -4.12 -11.97 18.94
N CYS A 43 -2.96 -12.63 19.02
CA CYS A 43 -2.34 -13.06 20.29
C CYS A 43 -1.61 -11.94 21.05
N ALA A 44 -0.84 -11.09 20.36
CA ALA A 44 0.00 -10.08 21.01
C ALA A 44 -0.81 -8.91 21.62
N ALA A 45 -2.00 -8.62 21.08
CA ALA A 45 -2.76 -7.40 21.40
C ALA A 45 -3.59 -7.46 22.71
N VAL A 46 -3.83 -8.64 23.29
CA VAL A 46 -4.76 -8.79 24.44
C VAL A 46 -4.01 -8.94 25.78
N GLY A 47 -2.67 -9.02 25.77
CA GLY A 47 -1.88 -9.25 26.99
C GLY A 47 -2.22 -10.57 27.70
N ARG A 48 -2.84 -11.49 26.95
CA ARG A 48 -3.37 -12.78 27.37
C ARG A 48 -2.60 -13.89 26.68
N SER A 49 -2.48 -15.06 27.30
CA SER A 49 -1.95 -16.22 26.59
C SER A 49 -2.91 -16.65 25.48
N LEU A 50 -2.41 -17.36 24.45
CA LEU A 50 -3.24 -17.98 23.42
C LEU A 50 -4.43 -18.71 24.06
N ASP A 51 -4.21 -19.46 25.15
CA ASP A 51 -5.24 -20.21 25.89
C ASP A 51 -6.36 -19.37 26.52
N GLU A 52 -6.12 -18.09 26.83
CA GLU A 52 -7.11 -17.20 27.44
C GLU A 52 -7.99 -16.47 26.40
N LEU A 53 -7.54 -16.41 25.14
CA LEU A 53 -8.35 -15.97 23.99
C LEU A 53 -9.34 -17.06 23.56
N LEU A 54 -9.04 -18.30 23.92
CA LEU A 54 -9.72 -19.51 23.49
C LEU A 54 -10.87 -19.96 24.42
N GLY A 55 -11.49 -19.02 25.15
CA GLY A 55 -12.67 -19.33 25.99
C GLY A 55 -13.72 -20.13 25.22
N ASP A 56 -14.25 -21.19 25.85
CA ASP A 56 -15.11 -22.23 25.25
C ASP A 56 -14.80 -22.49 23.77
N HIS A 57 -13.60 -23.02 23.50
CA HIS A 57 -13.28 -23.63 22.22
C HIS A 57 -14.46 -24.47 21.70
N PRO A 58 -14.86 -24.32 20.42
CA PRO A 58 -15.86 -25.21 19.85
C PRO A 58 -15.33 -26.64 19.97
N GLU A 59 -16.14 -27.54 20.54
CA GLU A 59 -15.73 -28.94 20.67
C GLU A 59 -15.27 -29.45 19.30
N PRO A 60 -14.09 -30.12 19.20
CA PRO A 60 -13.46 -30.45 17.93
C PRO A 60 -14.34 -31.24 16.96
N GLU A 61 -15.36 -31.93 17.48
CA GLU A 61 -16.35 -32.70 16.72
C GLU A 61 -17.42 -31.84 16.05
N MET A 62 -17.67 -30.63 16.57
CA MET A 62 -18.67 -29.68 16.05
C MET A 62 -18.05 -28.49 15.30
N ALA A 63 -16.73 -28.40 15.22
CA ALA A 63 -16.05 -27.31 14.53
C ALA A 63 -16.02 -27.50 13.00
N VAL A 64 -16.28 -26.44 12.24
CA VAL A 64 -16.25 -26.44 10.77
C VAL A 64 -15.14 -25.53 10.29
N ARG A 65 -14.29 -26.01 9.36
CA ARG A 65 -13.25 -25.17 8.76
C ARG A 65 -13.85 -24.03 7.94
N VAL A 66 -13.30 -22.84 8.09
CA VAL A 66 -13.81 -21.62 7.41
C VAL A 66 -13.71 -21.75 5.89
N ASP A 67 -12.61 -22.30 5.38
CA ASP A 67 -12.38 -22.51 3.94
C ASP A 67 -13.38 -23.51 3.32
N GLN A 68 -13.72 -24.55 4.07
CA GLN A 68 -14.72 -25.56 3.68
C GLN A 68 -16.12 -24.95 3.69
N LEU A 69 -16.47 -24.22 4.76
CA LEU A 69 -17.74 -23.51 4.87
C LEU A 69 -17.90 -22.55 3.69
N ARG A 70 -16.94 -21.64 3.50
CA ARG A 70 -16.91 -20.65 2.40
C ARG A 70 -17.18 -21.31 1.04
N ARG A 71 -16.48 -22.40 0.72
CA ARG A 71 -16.67 -23.13 -0.55
C ARG A 71 -18.05 -23.76 -0.66
N ALA A 72 -18.58 -24.36 0.41
CA ALA A 72 -19.88 -25.01 0.41
C ALA A 72 -21.04 -24.04 0.15
N ILE A 73 -20.95 -22.80 0.66
CA ILE A 73 -21.97 -21.77 0.46
C ILE A 73 -21.63 -20.76 -0.65
N GLY A 74 -20.49 -20.92 -1.34
CA GLY A 74 -20.12 -20.11 -2.50
C GLY A 74 -19.84 -18.64 -2.16
N LEU A 75 -19.18 -18.38 -1.04
CA LEU A 75 -18.73 -17.05 -0.64
C LEU A 75 -17.30 -16.77 -1.11
N SER A 76 -16.96 -15.50 -1.37
CA SER A 76 -15.57 -15.09 -1.61
C SER A 76 -14.77 -14.97 -0.30
N VAL A 77 -13.46 -14.71 -0.41
CA VAL A 77 -12.64 -14.31 0.74
C VAL A 77 -13.20 -13.02 1.36
N GLN A 78 -13.44 -11.98 0.55
CA GLN A 78 -13.98 -10.71 1.02
C GLN A 78 -15.36 -10.85 1.69
N ASP A 79 -16.22 -11.73 1.18
CA ASP A 79 -17.51 -12.02 1.85
C ASP A 79 -17.28 -12.60 3.25
N THR A 80 -16.25 -13.43 3.42
CA THR A 80 -15.91 -14.07 4.71
C THR A 80 -15.36 -13.03 5.69
N ASP A 81 -14.42 -12.18 5.24
CA ASP A 81 -13.85 -11.10 6.06
C ASP A 81 -14.92 -10.14 6.55
N ARG A 82 -15.88 -9.81 5.67
CA ARG A 82 -17.03 -8.99 6.03
C ARG A 82 -17.94 -9.67 7.05
N LEU A 83 -18.18 -10.97 6.93
CA LEU A 83 -18.99 -11.70 7.90
C LEU A 83 -18.29 -11.79 9.26
N GLU A 84 -16.97 -11.90 9.30
CA GLU A 84 -16.19 -11.78 10.54
C GLU A 84 -16.32 -10.38 11.13
N ALA A 85 -16.12 -9.34 10.32
CA ALA A 85 -16.19 -7.94 10.74
C ALA A 85 -17.58 -7.52 11.27
N GLU A 86 -18.66 -8.09 10.73
CA GLU A 86 -20.04 -7.88 11.20
C GLU A 86 -20.47 -8.88 12.28
N GLY A 87 -19.58 -9.77 12.72
CA GLY A 87 -19.82 -10.71 13.81
C GLY A 87 -20.73 -11.90 13.49
N TYR A 88 -20.97 -12.19 12.20
CA TYR A 88 -21.64 -13.42 11.77
C TYR A 88 -20.74 -14.66 11.89
N LEU A 89 -19.43 -14.45 11.79
CA LEU A 89 -18.40 -15.46 12.01
C LEU A 89 -17.45 -15.01 13.12
N ASP A 90 -16.99 -15.96 13.92
CA ASP A 90 -15.97 -15.73 14.95
C ASP A 90 -14.92 -16.85 14.85
N PRO A 91 -14.04 -16.79 13.84
CA PRO A 91 -13.11 -17.86 13.53
C PRO A 91 -11.98 -17.92 14.55
N VAL A 92 -11.71 -19.14 15.00
CA VAL A 92 -10.64 -19.48 15.95
C VAL A 92 -9.62 -20.35 15.23
N TYR A 93 -8.34 -20.02 15.37
CA TYR A 93 -7.28 -20.86 14.85
C TYR A 93 -7.13 -22.12 15.70
N VAL A 94 -7.13 -23.30 15.05
CA VAL A 94 -6.87 -24.58 15.71
C VAL A 94 -5.71 -25.27 15.00
N GLU A 95 -4.67 -25.60 15.76
CA GLU A 95 -3.48 -26.28 15.22
C GLU A 95 -3.85 -27.56 14.46
N GLY A 96 -3.31 -27.73 13.25
CA GLY A 96 -3.61 -28.85 12.36
C GLY A 96 -4.99 -28.83 11.69
N LYS A 97 -5.90 -27.91 12.09
CA LYS A 97 -7.23 -27.73 11.49
C LYS A 97 -7.43 -26.37 10.83
N ASP A 98 -6.49 -25.44 11.00
CA ASP A 98 -6.57 -24.06 10.51
C ASP A 98 -7.72 -23.28 11.18
N PHE A 99 -8.18 -22.18 10.60
CA PHE A 99 -9.32 -21.42 11.11
C PHE A 99 -10.62 -22.22 11.04
N VAL A 100 -11.28 -22.36 12.20
CA VAL A 100 -12.56 -23.04 12.37
C VAL A 100 -13.60 -22.16 13.05
N VAL A 101 -14.87 -22.46 12.85
CA VAL A 101 -16.01 -21.82 13.54
C VAL A 101 -16.90 -22.88 14.18
N ALA A 102 -17.67 -22.49 15.19
CA ALA A 102 -18.62 -23.39 15.83
C ALA A 102 -19.68 -23.88 14.83
N GLY A 103 -20.07 -25.16 14.87
CA GLY A 103 -21.07 -25.74 13.98
C GLY A 103 -22.39 -24.98 13.95
N LYS A 104 -22.84 -24.47 15.11
CA LYS A 104 -24.03 -23.61 15.20
C LYS A 104 -23.89 -22.29 14.42
N GLN A 105 -22.69 -21.69 14.36
CA GLN A 105 -22.45 -20.50 13.52
C GLN A 105 -22.47 -20.87 12.04
N ALA A 106 -21.83 -21.99 11.68
CA ALA A 106 -21.83 -22.49 10.31
C ALA A 106 -23.26 -22.78 9.81
N GLU A 107 -24.07 -23.50 10.60
CA GLU A 107 -25.47 -23.80 10.28
C GLU A 107 -26.30 -22.52 10.08
N ARG A 108 -26.19 -21.55 11.00
CA ARG A 108 -26.90 -20.27 10.89
C ARG A 108 -26.51 -19.52 9.62
N LEU A 109 -25.23 -19.50 9.27
CA LEU A 109 -24.76 -18.85 8.05
C LEU A 109 -25.25 -19.57 6.78
N ILE A 110 -25.23 -20.91 6.78
CA ILE A 110 -25.77 -21.72 5.68
C ILE A 110 -27.25 -21.39 5.46
N THR A 111 -28.05 -21.37 6.53
CA THR A 111 -29.48 -21.01 6.44
C THR A 111 -29.68 -19.62 5.89
N LEU A 112 -28.93 -18.61 6.38
CA LEU A 112 -29.01 -17.23 5.89
C LEU A 112 -28.72 -17.12 4.38
N VAL A 113 -27.67 -17.78 3.89
CA VAL A 113 -27.31 -17.78 2.47
C VAL A 113 -28.37 -18.50 1.63
N GLN A 114 -28.88 -19.63 2.11
CA GLN A 114 -29.94 -20.38 1.42
C GLN A 114 -31.25 -19.59 1.34
N ASP A 115 -31.65 -18.94 2.43
CA ASP A 115 -32.88 -18.16 2.48
C ASP A 115 -32.80 -16.91 1.61
N ALA A 116 -31.64 -16.24 1.57
CA ALA A 116 -31.40 -15.16 0.62
C ALA A 116 -31.56 -15.62 -0.84
N ARG A 117 -31.00 -16.79 -1.18
CA ARG A 117 -31.13 -17.38 -2.53
C ARG A 117 -32.58 -17.72 -2.90
N LYS A 118 -33.37 -18.24 -1.95
CA LYS A 118 -34.79 -18.59 -2.19
C LYS A 118 -35.63 -17.38 -2.60
N VAL A 119 -35.29 -16.19 -2.10
CA VAL A 119 -35.98 -14.93 -2.44
C VAL A 119 -35.29 -14.14 -3.57
N GLY A 120 -34.34 -14.77 -4.28
CA GLY A 120 -33.63 -14.13 -5.39
C GLY A 120 -32.61 -13.06 -4.97
N SER A 121 -32.12 -13.10 -3.74
CA SER A 121 -31.14 -12.16 -3.18
C SER A 121 -29.78 -12.82 -2.92
N ARG A 122 -28.74 -11.99 -2.70
CA ARG A 122 -27.38 -12.41 -2.31
C ARG A 122 -27.14 -12.08 -0.84
N PHE A 123 -26.53 -13.02 -0.11
CA PHE A 123 -25.99 -12.76 1.22
C PHE A 123 -24.49 -13.12 1.26
N PRO A 124 -23.64 -12.24 1.82
CA PRO A 124 -23.98 -10.89 2.26
C PRO A 124 -24.28 -9.96 1.04
N PRO A 125 -25.16 -8.94 1.16
CA PRO A 125 -25.55 -8.08 0.03
C PRO A 125 -24.34 -7.43 -0.65
N ALA A 126 -24.26 -7.37 -1.97
CA ALA A 126 -23.13 -6.72 -2.64
C ALA A 126 -22.98 -5.24 -2.21
N ARG A 127 -21.73 -4.78 -2.03
CA ARG A 127 -21.46 -3.35 -1.82
C ARG A 127 -21.64 -2.60 -3.14
N PRO A 128 -22.07 -1.32 -3.11
CA PRO A 128 -22.16 -0.52 -4.33
C PRO A 128 -20.76 -0.22 -4.88
N ALA A 129 -20.67 -0.02 -6.19
CA ALA A 129 -19.48 0.59 -6.78
C ALA A 129 -19.42 2.08 -6.38
N ILE A 130 -18.21 2.63 -6.32
CA ILE A 130 -18.04 4.08 -6.18
C ILE A 130 -18.08 4.70 -7.59
N ASP A 131 -19.19 5.33 -7.94
CA ASP A 131 -19.36 5.98 -9.24
C ASP A 131 -18.45 7.20 -9.41
N ASP A 132 -18.19 7.59 -10.66
CA ASP A 132 -17.27 8.68 -10.98
C ASP A 132 -17.78 10.05 -10.51
N ALA A 133 -19.09 10.29 -10.55
CA ALA A 133 -19.69 11.57 -10.16
C ALA A 133 -19.45 11.94 -8.68
N PRO A 134 -19.82 11.12 -7.67
CA PRO A 134 -19.56 11.44 -6.27
C PRO A 134 -18.05 11.48 -5.97
N ARG A 135 -17.25 10.65 -6.67
CA ARG A 135 -15.80 10.67 -6.55
C ARG A 135 -15.18 11.97 -7.04
N ASN A 136 -15.57 12.44 -8.22
CA ASN A 136 -15.13 13.71 -8.78
C ASN A 136 -15.56 14.89 -7.89
N ALA A 137 -16.75 14.83 -7.28
CA ALA A 137 -17.19 15.82 -6.30
C ALA A 137 -16.30 15.82 -5.05
N PHE A 138 -15.91 14.65 -4.54
CA PHE A 138 -14.95 14.54 -3.43
C PHE A 138 -13.59 15.15 -3.78
N LEU A 139 -13.03 14.81 -4.95
CA LEU A 139 -11.77 15.41 -5.41
C LEU A 139 -11.91 16.94 -5.52
N ALA A 140 -12.92 17.45 -6.23
CA ALA A 140 -13.12 18.88 -6.43
C ALA A 140 -13.30 19.66 -5.11
N SER A 141 -13.92 19.04 -4.11
CA SER A 141 -14.12 19.64 -2.78
C SER A 141 -12.83 19.83 -1.97
N GLY A 142 -11.71 19.24 -2.40
CA GLY A 142 -10.46 19.29 -1.65
C GLY A 142 -10.49 18.40 -0.41
N ALA A 143 -11.10 17.21 -0.54
CA ALA A 143 -11.29 16.25 0.54
C ALA A 143 -12.28 16.71 1.64
N GLU A 144 -13.36 17.39 1.27
CA GLU A 144 -14.35 17.82 2.26
C GLU A 144 -14.94 16.60 3.00
N ARG A 145 -14.95 16.69 4.34
CA ARG A 145 -15.41 15.62 5.22
C ARG A 145 -16.81 15.12 4.90
N SER A 146 -17.73 16.02 4.53
CA SER A 146 -19.11 15.67 4.19
C SER A 146 -19.19 14.74 2.96
N ARG A 147 -18.34 14.99 1.96
CA ARG A 147 -18.22 14.18 0.73
C ARG A 147 -17.52 12.86 0.97
N ALA A 148 -16.47 12.84 1.80
CA ALA A 148 -15.88 11.60 2.27
C ALA A 148 -16.91 10.73 3.02
N ALA A 149 -17.71 11.32 3.90
CA ALA A 149 -18.75 10.60 4.64
C ALA A 149 -19.78 9.98 3.69
N GLU A 150 -20.26 10.75 2.71
CA GLU A 150 -21.21 10.30 1.68
C GLU A 150 -20.66 9.07 0.91
N LEU A 151 -19.39 9.11 0.52
CA LEU A 151 -18.73 8.01 -0.19
C LEU A 151 -18.49 6.77 0.68
N LEU A 152 -18.14 6.96 1.95
CA LEU A 152 -17.77 5.88 2.86
C LEU A 152 -18.97 5.20 3.53
N GLU A 153 -20.09 5.91 3.73
CA GLU A 153 -21.23 5.38 4.49
C GLU A 153 -21.77 4.03 3.97
N PRO A 154 -21.87 3.76 2.65
CA PRO A 154 -22.30 2.45 2.16
C PRO A 154 -21.38 1.28 2.54
N PHE A 155 -20.16 1.56 2.98
CA PHE A 155 -19.14 0.59 3.38
C PHE A 155 -18.98 0.50 4.90
N ARG A 156 -19.75 1.28 5.66
CA ARG A 156 -19.63 1.35 7.10
C ARG A 156 -19.88 -0.01 7.75
N TYR A 157 -18.95 -0.40 8.61
CA TYR A 157 -19.09 -1.53 9.53
C TYR A 157 -19.57 -1.06 10.89
N SER A 158 -20.50 -1.81 11.49
CA SER A 158 -21.04 -1.51 12.81
C SER A 158 -19.95 -1.45 13.90
N ALA A 159 -18.96 -2.34 13.82
CA ALA A 159 -17.81 -2.38 14.72
C ALA A 159 -17.02 -1.05 14.75
N LEU A 160 -16.96 -0.32 13.63
CA LEU A 160 -16.19 0.91 13.51
C LEU A 160 -16.91 2.16 14.04
N HIS A 161 -18.12 2.05 14.63
CA HIS A 161 -18.93 3.21 15.00
C HIS A 161 -18.18 4.25 15.84
N ARG A 162 -17.31 3.80 16.76
CA ARG A 162 -16.54 4.65 17.68
C ARG A 162 -15.53 5.52 16.96
N VAL A 163 -14.85 4.95 15.96
CA VAL A 163 -13.74 5.61 15.24
C VAL A 163 -14.17 6.19 13.90
N TRP A 164 -15.39 5.87 13.44
CA TRP A 164 -15.94 6.31 12.15
C TRP A 164 -15.75 7.81 11.86
N PRO A 165 -16.05 8.74 12.80
CA PRO A 165 -15.87 10.16 12.52
C PRO A 165 -14.42 10.55 12.19
N ARG A 166 -13.44 9.87 12.80
CA ARG A 166 -12.01 10.08 12.55
C ARG A 166 -11.55 9.38 11.28
N LEU A 167 -12.08 8.18 10.99
CA LEU A 167 -11.80 7.48 9.73
C LEU A 167 -12.21 8.31 8.50
N VAL A 168 -13.38 8.95 8.57
CA VAL A 168 -13.84 9.86 7.51
C VAL A 168 -12.90 11.06 7.35
N GLU A 169 -12.31 11.58 8.43
CA GLU A 169 -11.33 12.68 8.38
C GLU A 169 -9.99 12.25 7.76
N LEU A 170 -9.65 10.96 7.82
CA LEU A 170 -8.43 10.40 7.24
C LEU A 170 -8.57 10.09 5.74
N ALA A 171 -9.77 10.20 5.17
CA ALA A 171 -10.00 9.98 3.76
C ALA A 171 -9.25 11.01 2.91
N ALA A 172 -8.36 10.54 2.04
CA ALA A 172 -7.54 11.37 1.17
C ALA A 172 -7.89 11.11 -0.31
N PRO A 173 -8.03 12.17 -1.13
CA PRO A 173 -8.08 12.05 -2.58
C PRO A 173 -6.73 11.63 -3.14
N ALA A 174 -6.78 10.82 -4.19
CA ALA A 174 -5.63 10.43 -4.99
C ALA A 174 -5.98 10.39 -6.48
N LEU A 175 -4.97 10.31 -7.33
CA LEU A 175 -5.13 10.05 -8.75
C LEU A 175 -4.44 8.75 -9.14
N ARG A 176 -5.22 7.77 -9.58
CA ARG A 176 -4.72 6.56 -10.23
C ARG A 176 -4.25 6.87 -11.63
N LEU A 177 -3.09 6.34 -12.00
CA LEU A 177 -2.57 6.38 -13.37
C LEU A 177 -2.93 5.05 -14.04
N ARG A 178 -3.94 5.06 -14.90
CA ARG A 178 -4.39 3.85 -15.62
C ARG A 178 -3.86 3.85 -17.05
N ALA A 179 -3.39 2.70 -17.50
CA ALA A 179 -2.91 2.54 -18.87
C ALA A 179 -4.03 2.76 -19.89
N VAL A 180 -3.74 3.48 -20.96
CA VAL A 180 -4.69 3.71 -22.06
C VAL A 180 -4.23 2.95 -23.31
N ARG A 181 -5.18 2.28 -23.97
CA ARG A 181 -4.95 1.62 -25.26
C ARG A 181 -5.93 2.16 -26.32
N PRO A 182 -5.45 2.53 -27.53
CA PRO A 182 -4.04 2.61 -27.93
C PRO A 182 -3.30 3.72 -27.17
N ALA A 183 -1.98 3.59 -27.04
CA ALA A 183 -1.15 4.61 -26.40
C ALA A 183 -1.30 5.94 -27.14
N ARG A 184 -2.02 6.89 -26.55
CA ARG A 184 -2.03 8.26 -27.02
C ARG A 184 -0.75 8.93 -26.52
N SER A 185 -0.11 9.74 -27.35
CA SER A 185 0.95 10.63 -26.87
C SER A 185 0.41 11.43 -25.70
N SER A 186 0.89 11.09 -24.50
CA SER A 186 0.48 11.70 -23.25
C SER A 186 1.74 12.19 -22.54
N ARG A 187 1.69 13.45 -22.08
CA ARG A 187 2.70 14.00 -21.18
C ARG A 187 2.60 13.41 -19.77
N THR A 188 1.52 12.65 -19.49
CA THR A 188 1.39 11.78 -18.33
C THR A 188 1.67 10.32 -18.73
N ARG A 189 2.82 9.79 -18.36
CA ARG A 189 3.31 8.47 -18.77
C ARG A 189 4.26 7.85 -17.77
N LEU A 190 4.41 6.52 -17.86
CA LEU A 190 5.49 5.75 -17.23
C LEU A 190 6.50 5.35 -18.31
N GLY A 191 7.78 5.31 -17.96
CA GLY A 191 8.87 4.90 -18.86
C GLY A 191 8.98 5.70 -20.17
N GLY A 192 9.86 5.25 -21.05
CA GLY A 192 10.21 5.92 -22.30
C GLY A 192 11.23 7.04 -22.13
N VAL A 193 11.10 8.09 -22.92
CA VAL A 193 11.97 9.27 -22.85
C VAL A 193 11.26 10.43 -22.14
N PRO A 194 11.90 11.15 -21.21
CA PRO A 194 11.32 12.32 -20.56
C PRO A 194 11.30 13.52 -21.51
N ASP A 195 10.34 14.43 -21.29
CA ASP A 195 10.45 15.79 -21.84
C ASP A 195 11.21 16.67 -20.84
N LEU A 196 12.39 17.16 -21.24
CA LEU A 196 13.27 17.98 -20.40
C LEU A 196 13.60 19.32 -21.06
N PRO A 197 13.91 20.37 -20.28
CA PRO A 197 14.41 21.63 -20.84
C PRO A 197 15.74 21.44 -21.58
N GLN A 198 15.96 22.22 -22.63
CA GLN A 198 17.24 22.20 -23.33
C GLN A 198 18.39 22.59 -22.38
N GLY A 199 19.46 21.79 -22.37
CA GLY A 199 20.67 22.07 -21.59
C GLY A 199 20.60 21.68 -20.11
N VAL A 200 19.48 21.11 -19.64
CA VAL A 200 19.48 20.48 -18.31
C VAL A 200 20.37 19.24 -18.33
N ALA A 201 21.20 19.09 -17.30
CA ALA A 201 21.97 17.88 -17.12
C ALA A 201 21.04 16.70 -16.84
N TRP A 202 21.38 15.52 -17.36
CA TRP A 202 20.67 14.30 -17.00
C TRP A 202 20.82 14.03 -15.49
N PRO A 203 19.80 13.54 -14.78
CA PRO A 203 19.94 13.20 -13.36
C PRO A 203 20.90 12.03 -13.17
N GLN A 204 21.87 12.15 -12.26
CA GLN A 204 22.90 11.13 -12.02
C GLN A 204 23.18 10.96 -10.52
N ARG A 205 23.59 9.76 -10.11
CA ARG A 205 24.19 9.46 -8.81
C ARG A 205 25.69 9.26 -8.97
N GLY A 206 26.48 10.28 -8.63
CA GLY A 206 27.89 10.31 -9.03
C GLY A 206 27.98 10.34 -10.56
N GLU A 207 28.68 9.38 -11.15
CA GLU A 207 28.80 9.26 -12.60
C GLU A 207 27.71 8.37 -13.23
N SER A 208 26.86 7.70 -12.43
CA SER A 208 25.86 6.77 -12.95
C SER A 208 24.53 7.48 -13.26
N PRO A 209 24.03 7.46 -14.51
CA PRO A 209 22.74 8.07 -14.85
C PRO A 209 21.55 7.34 -14.24
N LEU A 210 20.53 8.12 -13.84
CA LEU A 210 19.28 7.59 -13.32
C LEU A 210 18.33 7.21 -14.46
N SER A 211 17.52 6.18 -14.25
CA SER A 211 16.43 5.79 -15.14
C SER A 211 15.26 6.75 -15.02
N PHE A 212 14.63 7.05 -16.16
CA PHE A 212 13.36 7.77 -16.17
C PHE A 212 12.20 6.83 -15.79
N ILE A 213 11.43 7.22 -14.78
CA ILE A 213 10.34 6.40 -14.22
C ILE A 213 8.98 6.89 -14.70
N ALA A 214 8.68 8.16 -14.49
CA ALA A 214 7.38 8.72 -14.81
C ALA A 214 7.48 10.22 -15.08
N GLN A 215 6.55 10.72 -15.89
CA GLN A 215 6.29 12.15 -16.02
C GLN A 215 4.80 12.39 -15.95
N VAL A 216 4.39 13.45 -15.25
CA VAL A 216 2.99 13.79 -15.01
C VAL A 216 2.74 15.23 -15.45
N ASP A 217 1.75 15.42 -16.33
CA ASP A 217 1.27 16.73 -16.75
C ASP A 217 0.34 17.32 -15.69
N LEU A 218 0.84 18.34 -14.99
CA LEU A 218 0.10 18.98 -13.90
C LEU A 218 -1.11 19.78 -14.38
N SER A 219 -1.16 20.16 -15.66
CA SER A 219 -2.37 20.77 -16.24
C SER A 219 -3.51 19.75 -16.35
N ARG A 220 -3.19 18.46 -16.59
CA ARG A 220 -4.17 17.36 -16.55
C ARG A 220 -4.58 17.02 -15.13
N VAL A 221 -3.63 17.07 -14.18
CA VAL A 221 -3.95 16.95 -12.75
C VAL A 221 -4.95 18.02 -12.33
N SER A 222 -4.73 19.28 -12.70
CA SER A 222 -5.62 20.39 -12.34
C SER A 222 -7.00 20.28 -12.98
N GLN A 223 -7.11 19.64 -14.15
CA GLN A 223 -8.39 19.35 -14.79
C GLN A 223 -9.16 18.24 -14.05
N ALA A 224 -8.47 17.17 -13.66
CA ALA A 224 -9.07 16.03 -12.96
C ALA A 224 -9.34 16.32 -11.46
N TRP A 225 -8.50 17.14 -10.86
CA TRP A 225 -8.53 17.51 -9.44
C TRP A 225 -8.23 19.01 -9.27
N PRO A 226 -9.25 19.88 -9.40
CA PRO A 226 -9.07 21.33 -9.35
C PRO A 226 -8.48 21.89 -8.04
N SER A 227 -8.74 21.21 -6.92
CA SER A 227 -8.21 21.56 -5.59
C SER A 227 -6.93 20.78 -5.23
N SER A 228 -6.26 20.19 -6.23
CA SER A 228 -5.01 19.46 -6.01
C SER A 228 -3.98 20.37 -5.32
N PRO A 229 -3.19 19.85 -4.37
CA PRO A 229 -2.14 20.61 -3.72
C PRO A 229 -0.90 20.80 -4.61
N LEU A 230 -0.87 20.22 -5.82
CA LEU A 230 0.23 20.35 -6.77
C LEU A 230 0.18 21.69 -7.54
N PRO A 231 1.29 22.14 -8.13
CA PRO A 231 1.27 23.28 -9.04
C PRO A 231 0.24 23.08 -10.17
N ALA A 232 -0.39 24.17 -10.63
CA ALA A 232 -1.46 24.09 -11.63
C ALA A 232 -0.98 23.65 -13.03
N THR A 233 0.30 23.84 -13.32
CA THR A 233 0.90 23.58 -14.65
C THR A 233 2.34 23.10 -14.51
N GLY A 234 2.88 22.55 -15.61
CA GLY A 234 4.23 22.05 -15.68
C GLY A 234 4.28 20.53 -15.69
N LEU A 235 5.50 20.00 -15.77
CA LEU A 235 5.77 18.56 -15.82
C LEU A 235 6.53 18.16 -14.57
N LEU A 236 5.97 17.22 -13.81
CA LEU A 236 6.64 16.59 -12.68
C LEU A 236 7.28 15.29 -13.18
N SER A 237 8.61 15.23 -13.19
CA SER A 237 9.42 14.12 -13.71
C SER A 237 10.11 13.37 -12.58
N PHE A 238 10.07 12.05 -12.61
CA PHE A 238 10.59 11.15 -11.58
C PHE A 238 11.67 10.25 -12.16
N PHE A 239 12.78 10.10 -11.42
CA PHE A 239 13.94 9.31 -11.80
C PHE A 239 14.40 8.43 -10.64
N TYR A 240 14.98 7.27 -10.96
CA TYR A 240 15.48 6.29 -9.99
C TYR A 240 16.69 5.52 -10.52
N ASP A 241 17.60 5.13 -9.63
CA ASP A 241 18.76 4.30 -9.92
C ASP A 241 18.35 2.83 -10.08
N ALA A 242 17.86 2.46 -11.28
CA ALA A 242 17.43 1.09 -11.57
C ALA A 242 18.60 0.08 -11.69
N THR A 243 19.85 0.58 -11.73
CA THR A 243 21.05 -0.24 -11.77
C THR A 243 21.44 -0.71 -10.38
N ARG A 244 21.58 0.20 -9.41
CA ARG A 244 21.96 -0.15 -8.03
C ARG A 244 20.76 -0.49 -7.15
N ARG A 245 19.57 -0.02 -7.52
CA ARG A 245 18.28 -0.31 -6.89
C ARG A 245 18.27 -0.04 -5.37
N PRO A 246 18.56 1.19 -4.92
CA PRO A 246 18.55 1.52 -3.50
C PRO A 246 17.15 1.35 -2.90
N TRP A 247 17.08 0.75 -1.70
CA TRP A 247 15.80 0.45 -1.05
C TRP A 247 15.25 1.62 -0.24
N GLY A 248 16.08 2.60 0.11
CA GLY A 248 15.66 3.75 0.92
C GLY A 248 15.84 3.54 2.42
N PHE A 249 16.59 2.51 2.84
CA PHE A 249 16.80 2.20 4.25
C PHE A 249 18.10 2.78 4.81
N SER A 250 19.00 3.28 3.97
CA SER A 250 20.24 3.96 4.41
C SER A 250 20.20 5.44 4.05
N PRO A 251 20.72 6.34 4.91
CA PRO A 251 20.92 7.75 4.55
C PRO A 251 21.80 7.91 3.29
N GLY A 252 22.71 6.96 3.04
CA GLY A 252 23.59 6.91 1.87
C GLY A 252 22.88 6.60 0.55
N ASP A 253 21.61 6.16 0.60
CA ASP A 253 20.78 5.96 -0.60
C ASP A 253 20.39 7.28 -1.28
N ARG A 254 20.52 8.42 -0.56
CA ARG A 254 20.25 9.75 -1.10
C ARG A 254 21.00 9.99 -2.42
N GLY A 255 20.29 10.56 -3.39
CA GLY A 255 20.79 10.76 -4.75
C GLY A 255 20.56 9.57 -5.69
N GLY A 256 20.08 8.43 -5.19
CA GLY A 256 19.60 7.31 -6.00
C GLY A 256 18.24 7.52 -6.67
N TRP A 257 17.67 8.71 -6.56
CA TRP A 257 16.44 9.15 -7.22
C TRP A 257 16.46 10.67 -7.36
N ALA A 258 15.60 11.18 -8.23
CA ALA A 258 15.40 12.62 -8.37
C ALA A 258 13.97 12.95 -8.80
N VAL A 259 13.48 14.11 -8.35
CA VAL A 259 12.17 14.64 -8.76
C VAL A 259 12.34 16.09 -9.20
N TYR A 260 11.88 16.37 -10.41
CA TYR A 260 11.97 17.70 -11.01
C TYR A 260 10.61 18.22 -11.44
N HIS A 261 10.43 19.53 -11.34
CA HIS A 261 9.27 20.23 -11.88
C HIS A 261 9.73 21.25 -12.93
N PHE A 262 9.25 21.11 -14.15
CA PHE A 262 9.63 21.96 -15.28
C PHE A 262 8.43 22.71 -15.86
N ASP A 263 8.68 23.87 -16.47
CA ASP A 263 7.67 24.51 -17.33
C ASP A 263 7.46 23.68 -18.60
N GLN A 264 6.24 23.18 -18.78
CA GLN A 264 5.84 22.34 -19.91
C GLN A 264 6.00 22.99 -21.30
N LYS A 265 6.20 24.32 -21.37
CA LYS A 265 6.46 25.06 -22.62
C LYS A 265 7.92 25.02 -23.06
N LEU A 266 8.83 24.73 -22.13
CA LEU A 266 10.27 24.81 -22.36
C LEU A 266 10.94 23.44 -22.57
N VAL A 267 10.14 22.38 -22.59
CA VAL A 267 10.62 21.00 -22.67
C VAL A 267 10.50 20.41 -24.06
N ARG A 268 11.33 19.42 -24.34
CA ARG A 268 11.26 18.54 -25.52
C ARG A 268 11.78 17.15 -25.15
N PRO A 269 11.48 16.11 -25.94
CA PRO A 269 12.03 14.77 -25.71
C PRO A 269 13.56 14.84 -25.57
N ALA A 270 14.07 14.24 -24.51
CA ALA A 270 15.51 14.13 -24.25
C ALA A 270 15.91 12.65 -24.30
N GLU A 271 16.84 12.35 -25.21
CA GLU A 271 17.40 11.00 -25.31
C GLU A 271 18.20 10.66 -24.05
N PRO A 272 18.13 9.41 -23.57
CA PRO A 272 18.93 8.96 -22.45
C PRO A 272 20.42 9.02 -22.81
N PRO A 273 21.31 9.26 -21.83
CA PRO A 273 22.75 9.12 -22.01
C PRO A 273 23.16 7.73 -22.53
N ASP A 274 24.22 7.68 -23.34
CA ASP A 274 24.72 6.43 -23.93
C ASP A 274 25.14 5.40 -22.87
N ASP A 275 25.60 5.87 -21.72
CA ASP A 275 26.03 5.07 -20.57
C ASP A 275 24.89 4.60 -19.66
N LEU A 276 23.62 4.96 -19.94
CA LEU A 276 22.46 4.38 -19.26
C LEU A 276 22.19 2.96 -19.81
N PRO A 277 22.27 1.88 -19.00
CA PRO A 277 22.07 0.50 -19.47
C PRO A 277 20.70 0.28 -20.13
N GLU A 278 20.60 -0.66 -21.06
CA GLU A 278 19.35 -0.96 -21.78
C GLU A 278 18.25 -1.45 -20.82
N GLU A 279 18.61 -2.27 -19.83
CA GLU A 279 17.70 -2.79 -18.80
C GLU A 279 17.20 -1.70 -17.84
N ALA A 280 17.86 -0.53 -17.86
CA ALA A 280 17.51 0.66 -17.09
C ALA A 280 16.68 1.66 -17.94
N ARG A 281 16.31 1.30 -19.18
CA ARG A 281 15.46 2.08 -20.09
C ARG A 281 14.09 1.40 -20.24
N PHE A 282 13.12 1.88 -19.47
CA PHE A 282 11.78 1.30 -19.44
C PHE A 282 10.94 1.65 -20.67
N ARG A 283 10.02 0.75 -21.07
CA ARG A 283 9.11 1.00 -22.20
C ARG A 283 8.08 2.07 -21.86
N PRO A 284 7.70 2.93 -22.82
CA PRO A 284 6.69 3.96 -22.59
C PRO A 284 5.30 3.35 -22.42
N LEU A 285 4.59 3.79 -21.39
CA LEU A 285 3.19 3.50 -21.15
C LEU A 285 2.42 4.80 -20.90
N ALA A 286 1.57 5.17 -21.85
CA ALA A 286 0.68 6.32 -21.71
C ALA A 286 -0.41 6.02 -20.67
N THR A 287 -0.68 7.01 -19.81
CA THR A 287 -1.67 6.87 -18.74
C THR A 287 -2.66 8.03 -18.71
N GLU A 288 -3.86 7.74 -18.24
CA GLU A 288 -4.89 8.71 -17.87
C GLU A 288 -5.08 8.75 -16.35
N LEU A 289 -5.55 9.89 -15.86
CA LEU A 289 -5.73 10.16 -14.43
C LEU A 289 -7.18 9.86 -14.04
N PHE A 290 -7.36 9.02 -13.04
CA PHE A 290 -8.67 8.67 -12.48
C PHE A 290 -8.67 9.00 -11.00
N GLY A 291 -9.71 9.69 -10.52
CA GLY A 291 -9.87 9.96 -9.09
C GLY A 291 -10.02 8.67 -8.29
N GLU A 292 -9.50 8.67 -7.07
CA GLU A 292 -9.69 7.65 -6.05
C GLU A 292 -9.88 8.31 -4.67
N LEU A 293 -10.68 7.68 -3.81
CA LEU A 293 -10.65 7.90 -2.38
C LEU A 293 -9.74 6.83 -1.76
N LYS A 294 -8.87 7.26 -0.84
CA LYS A 294 -8.00 6.37 -0.08
C LYS A 294 -8.18 6.59 1.41
N LEU A 295 -8.12 5.50 2.15
CA LEU A 295 -7.90 5.49 3.60
C LEU A 295 -6.45 5.07 3.88
N PRO A 296 -5.88 5.43 5.04
CA PRO A 296 -4.53 5.02 5.40
C PRO A 296 -4.38 3.49 5.48
N ALA A 297 -3.20 2.98 5.21
CA ALA A 297 -2.92 1.57 5.43
C ALA A 297 -3.12 1.19 6.91
N ALA A 298 -3.48 -0.07 7.19
CA ALA A 298 -3.74 -0.52 8.56
C ALA A 298 -2.55 -0.40 9.51
N GLU A 299 -1.33 -0.46 8.97
CA GLU A 299 -0.08 -0.32 9.74
C GLU A 299 0.43 1.14 9.82
N SER A 300 -0.32 2.09 9.26
CA SER A 300 0.06 3.52 9.30
C SER A 300 -0.01 4.10 10.72
N LYS A 301 0.81 5.12 10.96
CA LYS A 301 0.81 5.88 12.21
C LYS A 301 -0.57 6.47 12.54
N GLU A 302 -1.31 6.93 11.52
CA GLU A 302 -2.66 7.48 11.68
C GLU A 302 -3.66 6.45 12.18
N VAL A 303 -3.57 5.21 11.70
CA VAL A 303 -4.45 4.11 12.13
C VAL A 303 -4.04 3.60 13.51
N GLU A 304 -2.75 3.53 13.81
CA GLU A 304 -2.26 3.23 15.15
C GLU A 304 -2.86 4.22 16.18
N ASP A 305 -2.93 5.51 15.84
CA ASP A 305 -3.50 6.55 16.71
C ASP A 305 -5.02 6.46 16.93
N LEU A 306 -5.73 5.68 16.11
CA LEU A 306 -7.15 5.39 16.34
C LEU A 306 -7.36 4.43 17.52
N ASP A 307 -6.29 3.76 17.96
CA ASP A 307 -6.30 2.78 19.05
C ASP A 307 -7.41 1.74 18.78
N LEU A 308 -7.33 1.11 17.61
CA LEU A 308 -8.35 0.15 17.15
C LEU A 308 -8.30 -1.10 18.03
N ARG A 309 -9.46 -1.48 18.58
CA ARG A 309 -9.65 -2.78 19.24
C ARG A 309 -9.61 -3.88 18.19
N LEU A 310 -9.38 -5.12 18.63
CA LEU A 310 -9.25 -6.25 17.71
C LEU A 310 -10.40 -6.38 16.69
N LYS A 311 -11.66 -6.27 17.14
CA LYS A 311 -12.83 -6.30 16.23
C LYS A 311 -12.88 -5.10 15.28
N GLU A 312 -12.40 -3.93 15.72
CA GLU A 312 -12.30 -2.75 14.86
C GLU A 312 -11.17 -2.89 13.84
N GLN A 313 -10.05 -3.54 14.19
CA GLN A 313 -8.98 -3.86 13.24
C GLN A 313 -9.49 -4.77 12.13
N THR A 314 -10.15 -5.88 12.46
CA THR A 314 -10.77 -6.77 11.47
C THR A 314 -11.74 -6.02 10.56
N ALA A 315 -12.61 -5.18 11.14
CA ALA A 315 -13.55 -4.38 10.35
C ALA A 315 -12.86 -3.31 9.50
N TYR A 316 -11.74 -2.76 9.94
CA TYR A 316 -10.96 -1.80 9.17
C TYR A 316 -10.29 -2.46 7.96
N TRP A 317 -9.70 -3.65 8.13
CA TRP A 317 -9.17 -4.45 7.03
C TRP A 317 -10.25 -4.77 5.99
N ALA A 318 -11.42 -5.21 6.45
CA ALA A 318 -12.55 -5.48 5.56
C ALA A 318 -13.03 -4.21 4.83
N LEU A 319 -13.07 -3.06 5.51
CA LEU A 319 -13.38 -1.77 4.90
C LEU A 319 -12.40 -1.39 3.79
N LEU A 320 -11.09 -1.57 4.00
CA LEU A 320 -10.07 -1.28 2.99
C LEU A 320 -10.30 -2.13 1.73
N GLY A 321 -10.52 -3.43 1.90
CA GLY A 321 -10.80 -4.35 0.79
C GLY A 321 -12.11 -4.03 0.04
N ASP A 322 -13.16 -3.66 0.78
CA ASP A 322 -14.45 -3.25 0.21
C ASP A 322 -14.31 -1.96 -0.65
N ILE A 323 -13.56 -0.97 -0.17
CA ILE A 323 -13.28 0.28 -0.93
C ILE A 323 -12.46 -0.02 -2.18
N GLU A 324 -11.43 -0.85 -2.07
CA GLU A 324 -10.59 -1.23 -3.21
C GLU A 324 -11.42 -1.93 -4.29
N ALA A 325 -12.25 -2.92 -3.90
CA ALA A 325 -13.15 -3.60 -4.81
C ALA A 325 -14.17 -2.65 -5.48
N ALA A 326 -14.69 -1.67 -4.72
CA ALA A 326 -15.69 -0.72 -5.23
C ALA A 326 -15.14 0.29 -6.23
N GLN A 327 -13.83 0.55 -6.24
CA GLN A 327 -13.18 1.49 -7.15
C GLN A 327 -12.68 0.82 -8.46
N LYS A 328 -13.13 -0.43 -8.69
CA LYS A 328 -12.88 -1.24 -9.89
C LYS A 328 -11.40 -1.45 -10.14
N ASP A 329 -10.77 -2.22 -9.27
CA ASP A 329 -9.50 -2.87 -9.61
C ASP A 329 -9.74 -3.79 -10.82
N ASP A 330 -9.16 -3.44 -11.96
CA ASP A 330 -9.22 -4.22 -13.20
C ASP A 330 -8.07 -5.24 -13.27
N GLY A 331 -7.39 -5.48 -12.14
CA GLY A 331 -6.22 -6.34 -12.02
C GLY A 331 -4.97 -5.72 -12.65
N GLN A 332 -5.00 -4.42 -13.00
CA GLN A 332 -3.82 -3.73 -13.49
C GLN A 332 -2.91 -3.27 -12.34
N PRO A 333 -1.58 -3.23 -12.57
CA PRO A 333 -0.61 -2.61 -11.68
C PRO A 333 -1.06 -1.25 -11.09
N VAL A 334 -0.72 -1.02 -9.81
CA VAL A 334 -1.22 0.10 -9.01
C VAL A 334 -0.27 1.29 -9.00
N HIS A 335 -0.40 2.16 -10.00
CA HIS A 335 0.32 3.44 -10.08
C HIS A 335 -0.53 4.60 -9.57
N ARG A 336 -0.03 5.38 -8.62
CA ARG A 336 -0.85 6.44 -7.95
C ARG A 336 -0.05 7.70 -7.66
N LEU A 337 -0.66 8.84 -7.94
CA LEU A 337 -0.18 10.17 -7.56
C LEU A 337 -0.95 10.67 -6.32
N LEU A 338 -0.21 11.07 -5.29
CA LEU A 338 -0.71 11.50 -3.97
C LEU A 338 -1.61 10.44 -3.28
N GLY A 339 -2.25 10.85 -2.18
CA GLY A 339 -3.10 9.99 -1.33
C GLY A 339 -2.30 9.11 -0.39
N HIS A 340 -2.99 8.12 0.18
CA HIS A 340 -2.36 7.09 1.01
C HIS A 340 -1.71 6.00 0.14
N PRO A 341 -0.56 5.46 0.56
CA PRO A 341 0.12 4.36 -0.14
C PRO A 341 -0.67 3.05 -0.03
N ASP A 342 -0.39 2.11 -0.92
CA ASP A 342 -0.70 0.68 -0.75
C ASP A 342 0.61 -0.05 -0.37
N PRO A 343 1.06 0.03 0.90
CA PRO A 343 2.35 -0.51 1.31
C PRO A 343 2.37 -2.03 1.18
N VAL A 344 3.54 -2.56 0.88
CA VAL A 344 3.82 -4.00 0.94
C VAL A 344 4.46 -4.35 2.29
N GLN A 345 5.24 -3.43 2.88
CA GLN A 345 6.06 -3.70 4.08
C GLN A 345 6.11 -2.50 5.04
N GLY A 346 5.33 -2.52 6.12
CA GLY A 346 5.45 -1.52 7.19
C GLY A 346 5.17 -0.06 6.79
N ASP A 347 5.39 0.85 7.74
CA ASP A 347 5.10 2.27 7.58
C ASP A 347 6.29 3.07 7.01
N MET A 348 6.14 3.54 5.77
CA MET A 348 7.15 4.34 5.08
C MET A 348 7.27 5.77 5.61
N GLU A 349 6.24 6.35 6.24
CA GLU A 349 6.35 7.69 6.83
C GLU A 349 7.31 7.65 8.02
N ALA A 350 7.07 6.71 8.96
CA ALA A 350 7.98 6.46 10.07
C ALA A 350 9.40 6.14 9.59
N GLN A 351 9.55 5.26 8.59
CA GLN A 351 10.86 4.92 8.02
C GLN A 351 11.55 6.15 7.42
N SER A 352 10.84 6.96 6.63
CA SER A 352 11.37 8.22 6.05
C SER A 352 11.85 9.18 7.13
N GLN A 353 11.08 9.33 8.21
CA GLN A 353 11.43 10.20 9.32
C GLN A 353 12.71 9.75 10.02
N LEU A 354 12.90 8.44 10.22
CA LEU A 354 14.10 7.90 10.86
C LEU A 354 15.33 7.99 9.94
N VAL A 355 15.24 7.46 8.72
CA VAL A 355 16.40 7.36 7.81
C VAL A 355 16.94 8.73 7.42
N THR A 356 16.06 9.71 7.16
CA THR A 356 16.49 11.07 6.79
C THR A 356 17.06 11.86 7.97
N ASN A 357 16.89 11.36 9.20
CA ASN A 357 17.54 11.86 10.41
C ASN A 357 18.78 11.03 10.79
N GLY A 358 19.30 10.21 9.88
CA GLY A 358 20.51 9.42 10.10
C GLY A 358 20.28 8.19 10.99
N MET A 359 19.04 7.67 11.01
CA MET A 359 18.68 6.42 11.69
C MET A 359 18.17 5.41 10.65
N GLY A 360 19.09 4.90 9.84
CA GLY A 360 18.85 3.86 8.84
C GLY A 360 19.34 2.48 9.24
N ALA A 361 19.21 1.52 8.34
CA ALA A 361 19.64 0.12 8.52
C ALA A 361 21.15 -0.03 8.73
N ASP A 362 21.94 0.94 8.29
CA ASP A 362 23.40 1.04 8.40
C ASP A 362 23.88 1.85 9.61
N SER A 363 22.96 2.27 10.49
CA SER A 363 23.30 3.14 11.62
C SER A 363 23.86 2.36 12.81
N ASP A 364 25.05 2.75 13.28
CA ASP A 364 25.62 2.26 14.53
C ASP A 364 24.95 2.91 15.75
N GLY A 365 24.65 2.12 16.79
CA GLY A 365 24.20 2.64 18.08
C GLY A 365 22.78 3.24 18.07
N TRP A 366 21.77 2.37 17.90
CA TRP A 366 20.36 2.78 17.82
C TRP A 366 19.84 3.47 19.10
N ASP A 367 19.65 4.79 19.03
CA ASP A 367 19.09 5.60 20.12
C ASP A 367 17.56 5.52 20.16
N ARG A 368 17.04 4.68 21.07
CA ARG A 368 15.59 4.49 21.30
C ARG A 368 14.86 5.75 21.78
N ASP A 369 15.52 6.65 22.50
CA ASP A 369 14.90 7.89 22.95
C ASP A 369 14.78 8.89 21.79
N ARG A 370 15.77 8.94 20.90
CA ARG A 370 15.71 9.73 19.68
C ARG A 370 14.67 9.19 18.71
N GLU A 371 14.62 7.88 18.48
CA GLU A 371 13.57 7.22 17.69
C GLU A 371 12.18 7.63 18.19
N ARG A 372 11.91 7.46 19.49
CA ARG A 372 10.62 7.86 20.10
C ARG A 372 10.30 9.34 19.95
N ARG A 373 11.30 10.23 19.94
CA ARG A 373 11.06 11.67 19.72
C ARG A 373 10.71 11.96 18.27
N LEU A 374 11.43 11.36 17.32
CA LEU A 374 11.20 11.55 15.89
C LEU A 374 9.84 11.03 15.45
N LEU A 375 9.41 9.87 15.95
CA LEU A 375 8.13 9.24 15.60
C LEU A 375 6.91 9.88 16.28
N LYS A 376 7.10 10.89 17.14
CA LYS A 376 5.99 11.68 17.70
C LYS A 376 5.46 12.74 16.72
N GLU A 377 6.28 13.17 15.77
CA GLU A 377 5.86 14.11 14.75
C GLU A 377 4.96 13.40 13.74
N LYS A 378 3.74 13.91 13.53
CA LYS A 378 2.71 13.26 12.72
C LYS A 378 2.49 14.02 11.42
N GLY A 379 2.17 13.30 10.35
CA GLY A 379 1.88 13.87 9.04
C GLY A 379 3.04 14.75 8.54
N VAL A 380 4.28 14.39 8.90
CA VAL A 380 5.47 15.11 8.47
C VAL A 380 5.71 14.84 6.99
N TRP A 381 5.40 13.63 6.57
CA TRP A 381 5.61 13.17 5.20
C TRP A 381 4.30 13.02 4.46
N ARG A 382 4.39 13.00 3.14
CA ARG A 382 3.32 12.58 2.27
C ARG A 382 3.88 11.85 1.06
N MET A 383 3.09 10.92 0.52
CA MET A 383 3.42 10.28 -0.75
C MET A 383 3.20 11.26 -1.91
N LEU A 384 4.17 11.33 -2.81
CA LEU A 384 4.08 11.99 -4.12
C LEU A 384 3.59 11.02 -5.18
N LEU A 385 4.27 9.88 -5.33
CA LEU A 385 4.04 8.92 -6.39
C LEU A 385 4.33 7.50 -5.87
N GLN A 386 3.44 6.57 -6.20
CA GLN A 386 3.63 5.13 -6.12
C GLN A 386 3.69 4.58 -7.54
N VAL A 387 4.67 3.72 -7.81
CA VAL A 387 4.81 3.00 -9.08
C VAL A 387 4.96 1.52 -8.77
N ASP A 388 4.02 0.72 -9.28
CA ASP A 388 4.00 -0.73 -9.11
C ASP A 388 4.96 -1.40 -10.10
N SER A 389 5.28 -2.67 -9.88
CA SER A 389 5.89 -3.49 -10.92
C SER A 389 4.88 -3.65 -12.06
N ASP A 390 5.34 -3.45 -13.30
CA ASP A 390 4.47 -3.41 -14.47
C ASP A 390 5.21 -3.93 -15.71
N GLU A 391 4.90 -5.18 -16.07
CA GLU A 391 5.47 -5.87 -17.23
C GLU A 391 5.27 -5.10 -18.55
N ARG A 392 4.27 -4.21 -18.64
CA ARG A 392 4.04 -3.40 -19.86
C ARG A 392 5.13 -2.35 -20.07
N THR A 393 5.82 -1.99 -18.99
CA THR A 393 6.93 -1.01 -18.97
C THR A 393 8.30 -1.66 -18.79
N ASP A 394 8.36 -2.98 -18.58
CA ASP A 394 9.54 -3.72 -18.11
C ASP A 394 10.04 -3.26 -16.71
N MET A 395 9.22 -2.54 -15.94
CA MET A 395 9.53 -2.17 -14.56
C MET A 395 9.27 -3.33 -13.60
N GLN A 396 10.30 -3.74 -12.87
CA GLN A 396 10.23 -4.83 -11.89
C GLN A 396 11.00 -4.44 -10.62
N TRP A 397 10.30 -4.38 -9.50
CA TRP A 397 10.86 -3.93 -8.21
C TRP A 397 10.98 -5.10 -7.24
N GLY A 398 12.15 -5.72 -7.16
CA GLY A 398 12.32 -6.93 -6.34
C GLY A 398 11.37 -8.05 -6.78
N ASP A 399 10.72 -8.71 -5.82
CA ASP A 399 9.69 -9.72 -6.09
C ASP A 399 8.30 -9.08 -6.22
N ALA A 400 8.00 -8.54 -7.41
CA ALA A 400 6.74 -7.90 -7.78
C ALA A 400 6.32 -6.77 -6.82
N GLY A 401 7.30 -6.01 -6.33
CA GLY A 401 7.12 -4.93 -5.39
C GLY A 401 6.76 -3.59 -6.04
N ARG A 402 7.00 -2.50 -5.29
CA ARG A 402 6.64 -1.12 -5.62
C ARG A 402 7.72 -0.16 -5.17
N ILE A 403 7.84 0.97 -5.87
CA ILE A 403 8.60 2.13 -5.42
C ILE A 403 7.69 3.29 -5.05
N TYR A 404 8.06 4.04 -4.02
CA TYR A 404 7.27 5.13 -3.48
C TYR A 404 8.13 6.36 -3.24
N TYR A 405 7.75 7.48 -3.84
CA TYR A 405 8.35 8.77 -3.60
C TYR A 405 7.58 9.47 -2.48
N TRP A 406 8.27 9.79 -1.40
CA TRP A 406 7.77 10.52 -0.24
C TRP A 406 8.45 11.88 -0.16
N ILE A 407 7.77 12.87 0.41
CA ILE A 407 8.34 14.21 0.62
C ILE A 407 7.80 14.79 1.91
N ARG A 408 8.62 15.55 2.63
CA ARG A 408 8.14 16.31 3.80
C ARG A 408 7.13 17.35 3.36
N GLN A 409 6.08 17.57 4.16
CA GLN A 409 5.07 18.58 3.87
C GLN A 409 5.68 19.99 3.70
N ALA A 410 6.71 20.33 4.49
CA ALA A 410 7.42 21.61 4.36
C ALA A 410 8.18 21.73 3.03
N ASP A 411 8.80 20.65 2.55
CA ASP A 411 9.50 20.62 1.27
C ASP A 411 8.51 20.63 0.09
N PHE A 412 7.38 19.94 0.22
CA PHE A 412 6.27 19.99 -0.72
C PHE A 412 5.73 21.41 -0.88
N ALA A 413 5.42 22.09 0.23
CA ALA A 413 4.91 23.47 0.23
C ALA A 413 5.92 24.44 -0.39
N ALA A 414 7.21 24.24 -0.12
CA ALA A 414 8.31 25.02 -0.69
C ALA A 414 8.71 24.58 -2.11
N ARG A 415 8.05 23.57 -2.68
CA ARG A 415 8.33 23.00 -4.02
C ARG A 415 9.78 22.52 -4.18
N ARG A 416 10.39 22.05 -3.09
CA ARG A 416 11.71 21.43 -3.09
C ARG A 416 11.58 19.94 -3.43
N TRP A 417 11.11 19.64 -4.64
CA TRP A 417 10.77 18.28 -5.07
C TRP A 417 11.92 17.28 -4.89
N ASN A 418 13.15 17.73 -5.12
CA ASN A 418 14.35 16.90 -5.00
C ASN A 418 14.76 16.61 -3.54
N GLU A 419 14.05 17.17 -2.54
CA GLU A 419 14.16 16.78 -1.12
C GLU A 419 13.31 15.54 -0.78
N SER A 420 12.70 14.91 -1.80
CA SER A 420 11.99 13.64 -1.65
C SER A 420 12.91 12.51 -1.14
N TRP A 421 12.29 11.53 -0.48
CA TRP A 421 12.88 10.24 -0.15
C TRP A 421 12.15 9.13 -0.92
N LEU A 422 12.85 8.06 -1.30
CA LEU A 422 12.23 6.93 -1.98
C LEU A 422 12.34 5.68 -1.13
N HIS A 423 11.29 4.85 -1.16
CA HIS A 423 11.30 3.49 -0.63
C HIS A 423 11.01 2.49 -1.74
N LEU A 424 11.70 1.34 -1.71
CA LEU A 424 11.34 0.14 -2.47
C LEU A 424 10.85 -0.91 -1.47
N GLN A 425 9.69 -1.52 -1.76
CA GLN A 425 9.15 -2.64 -0.99
C GLN A 425 8.75 -3.77 -1.92
N CYS A 426 8.91 -5.03 -1.52
CA CYS A 426 8.47 -6.20 -2.30
C CYS A 426 7.90 -7.32 -1.41
N PHE A 427 7.29 -8.34 -2.02
CA PHE A 427 6.60 -9.42 -1.32
C PHE A 427 7.53 -10.47 -0.70
#